data_AF-F9HBY0-F1
#
_entry.id   AF-F9HBY0-F1
#
_cell.length_a   1.000
_cell.length_b   1.000
_cell.length_c   1.000
_cell.angle_alpha   90.00
_cell.angle_beta   90.00
_cell.angle_gamma   90.00
#
_symmetry.space_group_name_H-M   'P 1'
#
loop_
_entity.id
_entity.type
_entity.pdbx_description
1 polymer ?
#
loop_
_entity_poly.entity_id
_entity_poly.type
_entity_poly.pdbx_seq_one_letter_code
_entity_poly.pdbx_strand_id
1 'polypeptide(L)'
;MAFLELKKYRETSKDSIRKPWLEFFGNKPFTQQPERAISQADQLLDYKSWSEEDRKMFSQLRMREEQALLAQDYALEQAEEKGLERGRAEGIEEGLKVGLVNLVSQGLLTSEVASQQLGMSVAEFEALL
;
A
#
# COMPACT_ATOMS: atom_id res chain seq x y z
N MET A 1 -24.08 3.92 -6.35
CA MET A 1 -22.97 4.88 -6.16
C MET A 1 -23.36 6.17 -6.86
N ALA A 2 -23.42 7.29 -6.14
CA ALA A 2 -23.82 8.58 -6.72
C ALA A 2 -22.59 9.49 -6.75
N PHE A 3 -22.29 10.06 -7.91
CA PHE A 3 -21.22 11.03 -8.09
C PHE A 3 -21.85 12.42 -8.21
N LEU A 4 -21.42 13.34 -7.34
CA LEU A 4 -21.77 14.76 -7.39
C LEU A 4 -20.59 15.49 -8.05
N GLU A 5 -20.75 15.87 -9.32
CA GLU A 5 -19.78 16.73 -9.99
C GLU A 5 -20.07 18.19 -9.63
N LEU A 6 -19.14 18.83 -8.92
CA LEU A 6 -19.23 20.25 -8.61
C LEU A 6 -18.84 21.08 -9.83
N LYS A 7 -19.60 22.15 -10.08
CA LYS A 7 -19.27 23.11 -11.16
C LYS A 7 -17.93 23.77 -10.87
N LYS A 8 -17.08 23.87 -11.90
CA LYS A 8 -15.81 24.58 -11.82
C LYS A 8 -16.03 26.04 -11.39
N TYR A 9 -15.11 26.54 -10.58
CA TYR A 9 -15.09 27.94 -10.16
C TYR A 9 -15.08 28.87 -11.38
N ARG A 10 -15.89 29.91 -11.33
CA ARG A 10 -15.92 31.02 -12.30
C ARG A 10 -15.81 32.33 -11.52
N GLU A 11 -15.10 33.29 -12.07
CA GLU A 11 -14.95 34.59 -11.42
C GLU A 11 -16.30 35.34 -11.42
N THR A 12 -16.78 35.73 -10.23
CA THR A 12 -18.10 36.32 -9.98
C THR A 12 -18.03 37.49 -8.98
N SER A 13 -19.15 38.17 -8.73
CA SER A 13 -19.22 39.29 -7.79
C SER A 13 -18.88 38.96 -6.32
N LYS A 14 -18.77 37.67 -5.94
CA LYS A 14 -18.37 37.22 -4.59
C LYS A 14 -16.88 36.88 -4.47
N ASP A 15 -16.09 37.23 -5.48
CA ASP A 15 -14.68 36.88 -5.56
C ASP A 15 -13.82 37.63 -4.56
N SER A 16 -14.24 38.81 -4.10
CA SER A 16 -13.55 39.54 -3.03
C SER A 16 -13.40 38.71 -1.75
N ILE A 17 -14.39 37.86 -1.45
CA ILE A 17 -14.37 36.97 -0.29
C ILE A 17 -13.75 35.61 -0.65
N ARG A 18 -14.14 35.02 -1.79
CA ARG A 18 -13.76 33.65 -2.14
C ARG A 18 -12.31 33.51 -2.61
N LYS A 19 -11.79 34.52 -3.30
CA LYS A 19 -10.47 34.46 -3.93
C LYS A 19 -9.34 34.37 -2.89
N PRO A 20 -9.33 35.15 -1.78
CA PRO A 20 -8.37 34.95 -0.70
C PRO A 20 -8.42 33.54 -0.10
N TRP A 21 -9.60 32.97 0.12
CA TRP A 21 -9.72 31.58 0.62
C TRP A 21 -9.15 30.55 -0.38
N LEU A 22 -9.42 30.73 -1.67
CA LEU A 22 -8.86 29.86 -2.72
C LEU A 22 -7.34 30.00 -2.85
N GLU A 23 -6.81 31.20 -2.65
CA GLU A 23 -5.37 31.46 -2.65
C GLU A 23 -4.71 30.80 -1.43
N PHE A 24 -5.30 30.93 -0.25
CA PHE A 24 -4.85 30.27 0.98
C PHE A 24 -4.79 28.74 0.83
N PHE A 25 -5.91 28.10 0.49
CA PHE A 25 -5.95 26.64 0.31
C PHE A 25 -5.13 26.15 -0.89
N GLY A 26 -4.92 27.01 -1.89
CA GLY A 26 -4.10 26.73 -3.06
C GLY A 26 -2.61 27.00 -2.87
N ASN A 27 -2.17 27.43 -1.67
CA ASN A 27 -0.79 27.85 -1.38
C ASN A 27 -0.25 28.89 -2.37
N LYS A 28 -1.09 29.85 -2.77
CA LYS A 28 -0.73 30.96 -3.67
C LYS A 28 -0.52 32.24 -2.87
N PRO A 29 0.34 33.16 -3.34
CA PRO A 29 0.43 34.49 -2.74
C PRO A 29 -0.93 35.21 -2.87
N PHE A 30 -1.29 35.94 -1.82
CA PHE A 30 -2.54 36.69 -1.81
C PHE A 30 -2.51 37.84 -2.82
N THR A 31 -3.50 37.90 -3.70
CA THR A 31 -3.67 39.02 -4.65
C THR A 31 -4.52 40.15 -4.08
N GLN A 32 -5.24 39.88 -2.98
CA GLN A 32 -6.06 40.81 -2.23
C GLN A 32 -5.74 40.70 -0.75
N GLN A 33 -6.09 41.73 0.05
CA GLN A 33 -5.89 41.65 1.49
C GLN A 33 -6.77 40.53 2.08
N PRO A 34 -6.17 39.51 2.71
CA PRO A 34 -6.92 38.42 3.30
C PRO A 34 -7.72 38.89 4.51
N GLU A 35 -8.84 38.21 4.77
CA GLU A 35 -9.60 38.40 6.00
C GLU A 35 -8.78 37.99 7.21
N ARG A 36 -9.06 38.59 8.38
CA ARG A 36 -8.35 38.32 9.63
C ARG A 36 -8.22 36.82 9.95
N ALA A 37 -9.28 36.04 9.67
CA ALA A 37 -9.27 34.59 9.91
C ALA A 37 -8.22 33.88 9.05
N ILE A 38 -8.09 34.26 7.78
CA ILE A 38 -7.08 33.72 6.87
C ILE A 38 -5.69 34.15 7.32
N SER A 39 -5.50 35.40 7.71
CA SER A 39 -4.19 35.87 8.20
C SER A 39 -3.74 35.15 9.47
N GLN A 40 -4.66 34.88 10.40
CA GLN A 40 -4.36 34.11 11.62
C GLN A 40 -4.02 32.66 11.28
N ALA A 41 -4.76 32.04 10.36
CA ALA A 41 -4.47 30.69 9.90
C ALA A 41 -3.09 30.61 9.20
N ASP A 42 -2.77 31.58 8.35
CA ASP A 42 -1.47 31.68 7.66
C ASP A 42 -0.30 31.79 8.66
N GLN A 43 -0.45 32.61 9.71
CA GLN A 43 0.54 32.72 10.79
C GLN A 43 0.72 31.44 11.60
N LEU A 44 -0.34 30.66 11.80
CA LEU A 44 -0.24 29.35 12.45
C LEU A 44 0.50 28.34 11.58
N LEU A 45 0.52 28.53 10.26
CA LEU A 45 1.26 27.67 9.33
C LEU A 45 2.72 28.13 9.12
N ASP A 46 3.06 29.36 9.49
CA ASP A 46 4.44 29.85 9.39
C ASP A 46 5.34 29.18 10.43
N TYR A 47 6.18 28.27 9.95
CA TYR A 47 7.18 27.57 10.75
C TYR A 47 8.11 28.52 11.54
N LYS A 48 8.35 29.73 11.03
CA LYS A 48 9.22 30.72 11.69
C LYS A 48 8.58 31.33 12.93
N SER A 49 7.25 31.38 13.03
CA SER A 49 6.52 31.87 14.21
C SER A 49 6.20 30.79 15.25
N TRP A 50 6.55 29.53 15.00
CA TRP A 50 6.31 28.44 15.94
C TRP A 50 7.19 28.51 17.18
N SER A 51 6.63 28.10 18.32
CA SER A 51 7.38 27.91 19.56
C SER A 51 8.40 26.77 19.44
N GLU A 52 9.36 26.70 20.35
CA GLU A 52 10.32 25.58 20.38
C GLU A 52 9.59 24.25 20.65
N GLU A 53 8.55 24.29 21.48
CA GLU A 53 7.68 23.16 21.78
C GLU A 53 6.94 22.66 20.54
N ASP A 54 6.33 23.56 19.77
CA ASP A 54 5.60 23.21 18.53
C ASP A 54 6.53 22.60 17.49
N ARG A 55 7.73 23.17 17.31
CA ARG A 55 8.75 22.64 16.39
C ARG A 55 9.23 21.25 16.81
N LYS A 56 9.43 21.03 18.10
CA LYS A 56 9.83 19.73 18.65
C LYS A 56 8.73 18.68 18.54
N MET A 57 7.49 19.06 18.79
CA MET A 57 6.34 18.16 18.63
C MET A 57 6.16 17.76 17.16
N PHE A 58 6.22 18.72 16.24
CA PHE A 58 6.10 18.44 14.81
C PHE A 58 7.25 17.55 14.30
N SER A 59 8.50 17.81 14.72
CA SER A 59 9.63 16.94 14.33
C SER A 59 9.50 15.53 14.89
N GLN A 60 9.04 15.37 16.14
CA GLN A 60 8.75 14.06 16.72
C GLN A 60 7.62 13.31 15.99
N LEU A 61 6.55 14.01 15.60
CA LEU A 61 5.47 13.43 14.81
C LEU A 61 5.98 12.93 13.45
N ARG A 62 6.75 13.75 12.73
CA ARG A 62 7.33 13.37 11.43
C ARG A 62 8.26 12.17 11.54
N MET A 63 9.11 12.14 12.57
CA MET A 63 9.98 10.99 12.83
C MET A 63 9.18 9.71 13.10
N ARG A 64 8.08 9.79 13.85
CA ARG A 64 7.20 8.64 14.09
C ARG A 64 6.48 8.18 12.83
N GLU A 65 5.97 9.11 12.02
CA GLU A 65 5.35 8.79 10.72
C GLU A 65 6.34 8.07 9.80
N GLU A 66 7.56 8.57 9.71
CA GLU A 66 8.62 7.97 8.90
C GLU A 66 9.00 6.57 9.40
N GLN A 67 9.15 6.40 10.73
CA GLN A 67 9.39 5.08 11.32
C GLN A 67 8.25 4.09 11.08
N ALA A 68 6.99 4.55 11.15
CA ALA A 68 5.83 3.71 10.89
C ALA A 68 5.76 3.29 9.42
N LEU A 69 6.10 4.18 8.49
CA LEU A 69 6.18 3.86 7.07
C LEU A 69 7.28 2.83 6.79
N LEU A 70 8.49 3.03 7.33
CA LEU A 70 9.59 2.08 7.19
C LEU A 70 9.26 0.70 7.78
N ALA A 71 8.60 0.67 8.94
CA ALA A 71 8.16 -0.59 9.54
C ALA A 71 7.09 -1.31 8.69
N GLN A 72 6.20 -0.55 8.05
CA GLN A 72 5.23 -1.10 7.11
C GLN A 72 5.91 -1.67 5.86
N ASP A 73 6.84 -0.94 5.26
CA ASP A 73 7.58 -1.38 4.08
C ASP A 73 8.37 -2.66 4.38
N TYR A 74 9.06 -2.70 5.53
CA TYR A 74 9.79 -3.89 5.96
C TYR A 74 8.88 -5.10 6.20
N ALA A 75 7.71 -4.88 6.81
CA ALA A 75 6.75 -5.95 7.04
C ALA A 75 6.18 -6.49 5.71
N LEU A 76 5.96 -5.62 4.72
CA LEU A 76 5.51 -6.00 3.39
C LEU A 76 6.59 -6.82 2.67
N GLU A 77 7.83 -6.34 2.64
CA GLU A 77 8.97 -7.05 2.04
C GLU A 77 9.13 -8.45 2.63
N GLN A 78 9.07 -8.57 3.96
CA GLN A 78 9.12 -9.86 4.65
C GLN A 78 7.93 -10.78 4.32
N ALA A 79 6.74 -10.23 4.11
CA ALA A 79 5.57 -11.01 3.72
C ALA A 79 5.67 -11.50 2.27
N GLU A 80 6.17 -10.66 1.36
CA GLU A 80 6.43 -11.01 -0.03
C GLU A 80 7.49 -12.09 -0.15
N GLU A 81 8.61 -11.95 0.55
CA GLU A 81 9.70 -12.94 0.56
C GLU A 81 9.19 -14.31 1.05
N LYS A 82 8.52 -14.34 2.21
CA LYS A 82 7.93 -15.57 2.76
C LYS A 82 6.86 -16.16 1.86
N GLY A 83 6.03 -15.31 1.24
CA GLY A 83 4.99 -15.74 0.31
C GLY A 83 5.59 -16.37 -0.94
N LEU A 84 6.65 -15.77 -1.49
CA LEU A 84 7.35 -16.27 -2.66
C LEU A 84 8.07 -17.59 -2.36
N GLU A 85 8.76 -17.69 -1.22
CA GLU A 85 9.43 -18.93 -0.81
C GLU A 85 8.44 -20.08 -0.63
N ARG A 86 7.32 -19.82 0.06
CA ARG A 86 6.25 -20.83 0.22
C ARG A 86 5.64 -21.21 -1.11
N GLY A 87 5.26 -20.23 -1.93
CA GLY A 87 4.69 -20.48 -3.26
C GLY A 87 5.63 -21.24 -4.18
N ARG A 88 6.94 -21.00 -4.08
CA ARG A 88 7.95 -21.75 -4.83
C ARG A 88 8.08 -23.19 -4.32
N ALA A 89 8.12 -23.39 -3.00
CA ALA A 89 8.21 -24.72 -2.41
C ALA A 89 6.96 -25.56 -2.74
N GLU A 90 5.78 -25.01 -2.48
CA GLU A 90 4.48 -25.64 -2.78
C GLU A 90 4.33 -25.89 -4.29
N GLY A 91 4.72 -24.93 -5.14
CA GLY A 91 4.67 -25.08 -6.59
C GLY A 91 5.61 -26.15 -7.13
N ILE A 92 6.80 -26.33 -6.55
CA ILE A 92 7.73 -27.41 -6.91
C ILE A 92 7.15 -28.76 -6.47
N GLU A 93 6.62 -28.85 -5.25
CA GLU A 93 6.02 -30.07 -4.73
C GLU A 93 4.81 -30.52 -5.57
N GLU A 94 3.91 -29.58 -5.89
CA GLU A 94 2.72 -29.86 -6.69
C GLU A 94 3.09 -30.19 -8.14
N GLY A 95 4.06 -29.47 -8.72
CA GLY A 95 4.58 -29.78 -10.05
C GLY A 95 5.21 -31.17 -10.14
N LEU A 96 5.94 -31.58 -9.10
CA LEU A 96 6.51 -32.93 -9.00
C LEU A 96 5.41 -33.99 -8.91
N LYS A 97 4.37 -33.77 -8.09
CA LYS A 97 3.21 -34.66 -7.97
C LYS A 97 2.53 -34.86 -9.32
N VAL A 98 2.15 -33.78 -9.99
CA VAL A 98 1.48 -33.85 -11.31
C VAL A 98 2.37 -34.51 -12.36
N GLY A 99 3.68 -34.24 -12.33
CA GLY A 99 4.65 -34.88 -13.22
C GLY A 99 4.71 -36.39 -13.04
N LEU A 100 4.79 -36.87 -11.80
CA LEU A 100 4.84 -38.31 -11.49
C LEU A 100 3.52 -39.02 -11.80
N VAL A 101 2.38 -38.40 -11.49
CA VAL A 101 1.05 -38.90 -11.88
C VAL A 101 0.98 -39.12 -13.40
N ASN A 102 1.37 -38.11 -14.20
CA ASN A 102 1.36 -38.22 -15.65
C ASN A 102 2.27 -39.34 -16.18
N LEU A 103 3.45 -39.54 -15.59
CA LEU A 103 4.36 -40.61 -15.99
C LEU A 103 3.78 -42.00 -15.70
N VAL A 104 3.08 -42.16 -14.57
CA VAL A 104 2.37 -43.40 -14.23
C VAL A 104 1.18 -43.60 -15.17
N SER A 105 0.37 -42.58 -15.44
CA SER A 105 -0.76 -42.66 -16.38
C SER A 105 -0.33 -43.00 -17.81
N GLN A 106 0.88 -42.60 -18.22
CA GLN A 106 1.48 -42.97 -19.51
C GLN A 106 2.11 -44.36 -19.53
N GLY A 107 2.11 -45.07 -18.41
CA GLY A 107 2.75 -46.39 -18.26
C GLY A 107 4.27 -46.34 -18.32
N LEU A 108 4.88 -45.16 -18.14
CA LEU A 108 6.33 -44.96 -18.14
C LEU A 108 6.95 -45.22 -16.76
N LEU A 109 6.15 -45.18 -15.70
CA LEU A 109 6.56 -45.41 -14.32
C LEU A 109 5.51 -46.27 -13.59
N THR A 110 5.88 -46.97 -12.53
CA THR A 110 4.92 -47.70 -11.67
C THR A 110 4.52 -46.85 -10.46
N SER A 111 3.33 -47.09 -9.93
CA SER A 111 2.79 -46.38 -8.76
C SER A 111 3.71 -46.49 -7.54
N GLU A 112 4.43 -47.61 -7.37
CA GLU A 112 5.35 -47.81 -6.24
C GLU A 112 6.58 -46.90 -6.31
N VAL A 113 7.14 -46.72 -7.52
CA VAL A 113 8.32 -45.85 -7.70
C VAL A 113 7.92 -44.38 -7.54
N ALA A 114 6.74 -44.00 -8.06
CA ALA A 114 6.22 -42.64 -7.93
C ALA A 114 5.86 -42.29 -6.48
N SER A 115 5.19 -43.19 -5.76
CA SER A 115 4.80 -42.98 -4.36
C SER A 115 6.02 -42.84 -3.45
N GLN A 116 7.07 -43.64 -3.70
CA GLN A 116 8.33 -43.55 -2.96
C GLN A 116 9.04 -42.20 -3.18
N GLN A 117 9.03 -41.64 -4.40
CA GLN A 117 9.63 -40.33 -4.66
C GLN A 117 8.88 -39.16 -4.00
N LEU A 118 7.57 -39.30 -3.82
CA LEU A 118 6.75 -38.32 -3.11
C LEU A 118 6.71 -38.56 -1.59
N GLY A 119 7.34 -39.63 -1.10
CA GLY A 119 7.36 -39.97 0.32
C GLY A 119 5.98 -40.34 0.89
N MET A 120 5.06 -40.82 0.04
CA MET A 120 3.71 -41.24 0.43
C MET A 120 3.50 -42.74 0.19
N SER A 121 2.42 -43.29 0.73
CA SER A 121 2.05 -44.69 0.49
C SER A 121 1.54 -44.90 -0.93
N VAL A 122 1.62 -46.15 -1.42
CA VAL A 122 1.09 -46.51 -2.74
C VAL A 122 -0.40 -46.21 -2.85
N ALA A 123 -1.17 -46.49 -1.79
CA ALA A 123 -2.61 -46.21 -1.76
C ALA A 123 -2.94 -44.71 -1.81
N GLU A 124 -2.15 -43.87 -1.15
CA GLU A 124 -2.30 -42.41 -1.22
C GLU A 124 -1.98 -41.89 -2.63
N PHE A 125 -0.95 -42.45 -3.27
CA PHE A 125 -0.61 -42.09 -4.64
C PHE A 125 -1.67 -42.56 -5.65
N GLU A 126 -2.17 -43.80 -5.51
CA GLU A 126 -3.23 -44.33 -6.37
C GLU A 126 -4.54 -43.55 -6.27
N ALA A 127 -4.79 -42.87 -5.15
CA ALA A 127 -5.93 -41.96 -5.03
C ALA A 127 -5.77 -40.65 -5.85
N LEU A 128 -4.56 -40.36 -6.36
CA LEU A 128 -4.26 -39.20 -7.21
C LEU A 128 -4.29 -39.51 -8.72
N LEU A 129 -4.37 -40.79 -9.10
CA LEU A 129 -4.45 -41.28 -10.49
C LEU A 129 -5.89 -41.20 -11.03
#